data_AF-A0A2M7EB58-F1
#
_entry.id   AF-A0A2M7EB58-F1
#
_cell.length_a   1.000
_cell.length_b   1.000
_cell.length_c   1.000
_cell.angle_alpha   90.00
_cell.angle_beta   90.00
_cell.angle_gamma   90.00
#
_symmetry.space_group_name_H-M   'P 1'
#
loop_
_entity.id
_entity.type
_entity.pdbx_description
1 polymer ?
#
loop_
_entity_poly.entity_id
_entity_poly.type
_entity_poly.pdbx_seq_one_letter_code
_entity_poly.pdbx_strand_id
1 'polypeptide(L)'
;MGIDLAEAEKLKIKYGLEEKIQIKIKGEKIEKEKEKGKIFEALVPALVDLIQQIKRYLDYYQTHAFHEHLPPNGKGVSKILLCGGGANLKGLTDFLSLQLKIPTELGNPWINILPEPQKEVRELPFEESLKYTTALGLALRGIKEKLPL
;
A
#
# COMPACT_ATOMS: atom_id res chain seq x y z
N MET A 1 11.22 -10.20 -18.83
CA MET A 1 12.21 -9.17 -18.49
C MET A 1 13.29 -9.84 -17.67
N GLY A 2 14.49 -10.05 -18.21
CA GLY A 2 15.58 -10.78 -17.53
C GLY A 2 16.32 -9.94 -16.49
N ILE A 3 15.59 -9.29 -15.58
CA ILE A 3 16.15 -8.45 -14.51
C ILE A 3 16.21 -9.26 -13.21
N ASP A 4 17.17 -8.94 -12.35
CA ASP A 4 17.27 -9.56 -11.03
C ASP A 4 16.26 -8.96 -10.02
N LEU A 5 16.07 -9.65 -8.89
CA LEU A 5 15.10 -9.25 -7.87
C LEU A 5 15.44 -7.91 -7.19
N ALA A 6 16.72 -7.62 -6.99
CA ALA A 6 17.14 -6.39 -6.32
C ALA A 6 16.90 -5.17 -7.21
N GLU A 7 17.15 -5.31 -8.51
CA GLU A 7 16.85 -4.32 -9.51
C GLU A 7 15.33 -4.12 -9.66
N ALA A 8 14.55 -5.21 -9.70
CA ALA A 8 13.09 -5.13 -9.72
C ALA A 8 12.52 -4.39 -8.50
N GLU A 9 13.05 -4.66 -7.30
CA GLU A 9 12.65 -3.98 -6.06
C GLU A 9 12.94 -2.48 -6.12
N LYS A 10 14.09 -2.08 -6.66
CA LYS A 10 14.43 -0.66 -6.88
C LYS A 10 13.49 0.00 -7.86
N LEU A 11 13.15 -0.67 -8.97
CA LEU A 11 12.21 -0.14 -9.97
C LEU A 11 10.80 0.05 -9.38
N LYS A 12 10.34 -0.89 -8.55
CA LYS A 12 9.07 -0.83 -7.84
C LYS A 12 8.94 0.43 -6.97
N ILE A 13 9.99 0.73 -6.19
CA ILE A 13 9.99 1.87 -5.26
C ILE A 13 10.19 3.19 -6.02
N LYS A 14 11.05 3.19 -7.06
CA LYS A 14 11.43 4.43 -7.77
C LYS A 14 10.37 4.88 -8.78
N TYR A 15 9.81 3.96 -9.55
CA TYR A 15 8.89 4.26 -10.65
C TYR A 15 7.47 3.79 -10.32
N GLY A 16 7.32 2.53 -9.89
CA GLY A 16 6.02 1.93 -9.55
C GLY A 16 4.95 2.18 -10.62
N LEU A 17 3.79 2.69 -10.20
CA LEU A 17 2.67 3.06 -11.06
C LEU A 17 2.75 4.51 -11.57
N GLU A 18 3.70 5.30 -11.05
CA GLU A 18 3.90 6.70 -11.42
C GLU A 18 4.99 6.80 -12.49
N GLU A 19 4.64 6.49 -13.74
CA GLU A 19 5.55 6.80 -14.85
C GLU A 19 5.44 8.26 -15.27
N LYS A 20 6.60 8.88 -15.51
CA LYS A 20 6.73 10.29 -15.89
C LYS A 20 6.07 10.50 -17.25
N ILE A 21 5.05 11.36 -17.30
CA ILE A 21 4.63 12.01 -18.54
C ILE A 21 5.83 12.86 -18.99
N GLN A 22 6.59 12.39 -19.98
CA GLN A 22 7.58 13.24 -20.65
C GLN A 22 6.84 14.18 -21.59
N ILE A 23 6.57 15.40 -21.14
CA ILE A 23 6.15 16.47 -22.05
C ILE A 23 7.41 16.92 -22.79
N LYS A 24 7.61 16.42 -24.01
CA LYS A 24 8.61 17.00 -24.93
C LYS A 24 7.94 18.13 -25.70
N ILE A 25 8.46 19.35 -25.54
CA ILE A 25 8.08 20.47 -26.39
C ILE A 25 9.00 20.43 -27.62
N LYS A 26 8.46 20.11 -28.80
CA LYS A 26 9.12 20.28 -30.09
C LYS A 26 8.41 21.41 -30.84
N GLY A 27 8.94 22.64 -30.74
CA GLY A 27 8.32 23.82 -31.34
C GLY A 27 7.02 24.23 -30.64
N GLU A 28 6.03 24.72 -31.40
CA GLU A 28 4.74 25.23 -30.88
C GLU A 28 3.67 24.14 -30.65
N LYS A 29 3.96 22.87 -30.92
CA LYS A 29 3.01 21.75 -30.69
C LYS A 29 3.36 21.00 -29.41
N ILE A 30 2.40 20.94 -28.49
CA ILE A 30 2.44 20.06 -27.33
C ILE A 30 2.03 18.66 -27.77
N GLU A 31 3.00 17.84 -28.16
CA GLU A 31 2.76 16.42 -28.37
C GLU A 31 2.80 15.70 -27.02
N LYS A 32 1.61 15.37 -26.49
CA LYS A 32 1.46 14.48 -25.33
C LYS A 32 1.69 13.05 -25.81
N GLU A 33 2.94 12.65 -25.95
CA GLU A 33 3.26 11.24 -26.12
C GLU A 33 3.09 10.56 -24.76
N LYS A 34 1.88 10.04 -24.52
CA LYS A 34 1.61 9.17 -23.36
C LYS A 34 2.29 7.84 -23.64
N GLU A 35 3.60 7.79 -23.47
CA GLU A 35 4.27 6.51 -23.30
C GLU A 35 3.78 5.98 -21.94
N LYS A 36 2.66 5.23 -21.94
CA LYS A 36 2.36 4.32 -20.83
C LYS A 36 3.57 3.41 -20.80
N GLY A 37 4.46 3.61 -19.85
CA GLY A 37 5.72 2.89 -19.85
C GLY A 37 5.46 1.41 -19.62
N LYS A 38 6.39 0.63 -20.12
CA LYS A 38 6.29 -0.83 -20.20
C LYS A 38 6.09 -1.48 -18.82
N ILE A 39 6.45 -0.79 -17.74
CA ILE A 39 6.26 -1.27 -16.37
C ILE A 39 4.79 -1.23 -16.00
N PHE A 40 4.09 -0.12 -16.25
CA PHE A 40 2.67 -0.03 -15.96
C PHE A 40 1.87 -1.08 -16.75
N GLU A 41 2.13 -1.20 -18.05
CA GLU A 41 1.44 -2.18 -18.91
C GLU A 41 1.62 -3.62 -18.42
N ALA A 42 2.83 -3.97 -17.97
CA ALA A 42 3.11 -5.28 -17.39
C ALA A 42 2.38 -5.53 -16.06
N LEU A 43 2.09 -4.48 -15.29
CA LEU A 43 1.42 -4.57 -13.99
C LEU A 43 -0.12 -4.59 -14.10
N VAL A 44 -0.71 -4.07 -15.17
CA VAL A 44 -2.18 -3.94 -15.34
C VAL A 44 -2.93 -5.25 -15.04
N PRO A 45 -2.55 -6.43 -15.59
CA PRO A 45 -3.30 -7.65 -15.32
C PRO A 45 -3.35 -8.02 -13.82
N ALA A 46 -2.21 -7.90 -13.13
CA ALA A 46 -2.11 -8.19 -11.71
C ALA A 46 -2.88 -7.17 -10.85
N LEU A 47 -2.86 -5.88 -11.23
CA LEU A 47 -3.61 -4.84 -10.53
C LEU A 47 -5.12 -5.03 -10.68
N VAL A 48 -5.60 -5.43 -11.86
CA VAL A 48 -7.03 -5.70 -12.08
C VAL A 48 -7.50 -6.88 -11.24
N ASP A 49 -6.73 -7.98 -11.20
CA ASP A 49 -7.03 -9.13 -10.35
C ASP A 49 -7.04 -8.75 -8.87
N LEU A 50 -6.04 -7.99 -8.40
CA LEU A 50 -5.98 -7.50 -7.03
C LEU A 50 -7.23 -6.68 -6.65
N ILE A 51 -7.67 -5.76 -7.51
CA ILE A 51 -8.88 -4.97 -7.28
C ILE A 51 -10.13 -5.85 -7.17
N GLN A 52 -10.26 -6.86 -8.05
CA GLN A 52 -11.39 -7.78 -8.02
C GLN A 52 -11.40 -8.63 -6.74
N GLN A 53 -10.23 -9.08 -6.28
CA GLN A 53 -10.10 -9.82 -5.03
C GLN A 53 -10.46 -8.94 -3.83
N ILE A 54 -9.93 -7.72 -3.74
CA ILE A 54 -10.27 -6.78 -2.65
C ILE A 54 -11.78 -6.52 -2.62
N LYS A 55 -12.41 -6.23 -3.77
CA LYS A 55 -13.86 -6.00 -3.84
C LYS A 55 -14.67 -7.19 -3.34
N ARG A 56 -14.26 -8.41 -3.70
CA ARG A 56 -14.90 -9.65 -3.24
C ARG A 56 -14.83 -9.80 -1.72
N TYR A 57 -13.67 -9.51 -1.12
CA TYR A 57 -13.53 -9.58 0.34
C TYR A 57 -14.29 -8.47 1.06
N LEU A 58 -14.35 -7.26 0.48
CA LEU A 58 -15.16 -6.15 1.01
C LEU A 58 -16.65 -6.52 1.00
N ASP A 59 -17.14 -7.09 -0.10
CA ASP A 59 -18.53 -7.53 -0.23
C ASP A 59 -18.85 -8.68 0.73
N TYR A 60 -17.97 -9.67 0.83
CA TYR A 60 -18.09 -10.76 1.80
C TYR A 60 -18.19 -10.21 3.24
N TYR A 61 -17.27 -9.33 3.62
CA TYR A 61 -17.28 -8.71 4.93
C TYR A 61 -18.58 -7.94 5.19
N GLN A 62 -19.03 -7.13 4.23
CA GLN A 62 -20.27 -6.34 4.38
C GLN A 62 -21.53 -7.21 4.50
N THR A 63 -21.60 -8.32 3.77
CA THR A 63 -22.76 -9.22 3.76
C THR A 63 -22.80 -10.14 4.98
N HIS A 64 -21.65 -10.47 5.57
CA HIS A 64 -21.54 -11.40 6.71
C HIS A 64 -21.27 -10.69 8.05
N ALA A 65 -20.98 -9.39 8.04
CA ALA A 65 -20.78 -8.53 9.21
C ALA A 65 -21.95 -8.54 10.22
N PHE A 66 -23.17 -8.87 9.78
CA PHE A 66 -24.35 -8.91 10.63
C PHE A 66 -24.34 -10.05 11.65
N HIS A 67 -23.50 -11.07 11.48
CA HIS A 67 -23.41 -12.22 12.41
C HIS A 67 -22.40 -12.03 13.54
N GLU A 68 -21.47 -11.07 13.45
CA GLU A 68 -20.38 -10.90 14.41
C GLU A 68 -20.29 -9.47 14.93
N HIS A 69 -21.11 -9.11 15.93
CA HIS A 69 -20.87 -8.04 16.92
C HIS A 69 -20.50 -6.63 16.40
N LEU A 70 -20.69 -6.35 15.11
CA LEU A 70 -20.41 -5.05 14.53
C LEU A 70 -21.50 -4.04 14.91
N PRO A 71 -21.14 -2.76 15.14
CA PRO A 71 -22.10 -1.75 15.54
C PRO A 71 -23.24 -1.67 14.52
N PRO A 72 -24.50 -1.50 14.96
CA PRO A 72 -25.74 -1.65 14.16
C PRO A 72 -25.90 -0.65 13.01
N ASN A 73 -24.86 0.14 12.73
CA ASN A 73 -24.91 1.32 11.87
C ASN A 73 -24.60 0.98 10.40
N GLY A 74 -24.30 -0.28 10.08
CA GLY A 74 -24.07 -0.74 8.70
C GLY A 74 -22.95 0.00 7.95
N LYS A 75 -22.03 0.65 8.66
CA LYS A 75 -20.96 1.42 8.04
C LYS A 75 -19.91 0.44 7.51
N GLY A 76 -19.79 0.36 6.19
CA GLY A 76 -18.76 -0.41 5.51
C GLY A 76 -17.34 0.08 5.83
N VAL A 77 -16.34 -0.55 5.23
CA VAL A 77 -14.92 -0.21 5.42
C VAL A 77 -14.68 1.25 5.05
N SER A 78 -14.21 2.05 6.01
CA SER A 78 -13.99 3.50 5.86
C SER A 78 -12.57 3.86 5.42
N LYS A 79 -11.61 2.94 5.58
CA LYS A 79 -10.19 3.15 5.25
C LYS A 79 -9.50 1.80 5.00
N ILE A 80 -8.54 1.79 4.09
CA ILE A 80 -7.63 0.66 3.82
C ILE A 80 -6.22 1.05 4.26
N LEU A 81 -5.56 0.18 5.02
CA LEU A 81 -4.17 0.33 5.42
C LEU A 81 -3.32 -0.71 4.69
N LEU A 82 -2.31 -0.27 3.95
CA LEU A 82 -1.35 -1.16 3.29
C LEU A 82 -0.17 -1.45 4.20
N CYS A 83 0.27 -2.71 4.22
CA CYS A 83 1.47 -3.15 4.93
C CYS A 83 2.25 -4.18 4.09
N GLY A 84 3.44 -4.58 4.56
CA GLY A 84 4.31 -5.50 3.84
C GLY A 84 5.14 -4.81 2.74
N GLY A 85 6.12 -5.53 2.19
CA GLY A 85 7.03 -4.98 1.19
C GLY A 85 6.36 -4.56 -0.12
N GLY A 86 5.24 -5.18 -0.48
CA GLY A 86 4.46 -4.83 -1.68
C GLY A 86 3.81 -3.45 -1.61
N ALA A 87 3.52 -2.95 -0.40
CA ALA A 87 2.93 -1.62 -0.19
C ALA A 87 3.83 -0.48 -0.70
N ASN A 88 5.14 -0.72 -0.82
CA ASN A 88 6.11 0.24 -1.36
C ASN A 88 6.05 0.41 -2.88
N LEU A 89 5.10 -0.22 -3.57
CA LEU A 89 4.85 0.07 -4.98
C LEU A 89 4.37 1.52 -5.11
N LYS A 90 5.21 2.36 -5.70
CA LYS A 90 4.93 3.80 -5.83
C LYS A 90 3.61 4.04 -6.54
N GLY A 91 2.76 4.93 -6.01
CA GLY A 91 1.43 5.22 -6.56
C GLY A 91 0.35 4.18 -6.28
N LEU A 92 0.65 3.08 -5.55
CA LEU A 92 -0.34 2.03 -5.26
C LEU A 92 -1.48 2.52 -4.35
N THR A 93 -1.18 3.33 -3.32
CA THR A 93 -2.20 3.91 -2.43
C THR A 93 -3.20 4.76 -3.19
N ASP A 94 -2.71 5.58 -4.12
CA ASP A 94 -3.54 6.47 -4.94
C ASP A 94 -4.36 5.68 -5.94
N PHE A 95 -3.75 4.68 -6.58
CA PHE A 95 -4.43 3.76 -7.48
C PHE A 95 -5.57 3.03 -6.78
N LEU A 96 -5.30 2.41 -5.62
CA LEU A 96 -6.33 1.69 -4.85
C LEU A 96 -7.42 2.64 -4.35
N SER A 97 -7.06 3.82 -3.84
CA SER A 97 -8.03 4.84 -3.42
C SER A 97 -8.96 5.24 -4.57
N LEU A 98 -8.40 5.45 -5.76
CA LEU A 98 -9.16 5.82 -6.96
C LEU A 98 -10.09 4.71 -7.44
N GLN A 99 -9.62 3.46 -7.46
CA GLN A 99 -10.36 2.30 -7.97
C GLN A 99 -11.41 1.75 -7.00
N LEU A 100 -11.14 1.83 -5.70
CA LEU A 100 -12.02 1.31 -4.65
C LEU A 100 -12.95 2.38 -4.07
N LYS A 101 -12.65 3.68 -4.28
CA LYS A 101 -13.36 4.81 -3.65
C LYS A 101 -13.34 4.77 -2.12
N ILE A 102 -12.30 4.15 -1.56
CA ILE A 102 -12.06 4.06 -0.11
C ILE A 102 -10.67 4.66 0.15
N PRO A 103 -10.53 5.61 1.10
CA PRO A 103 -9.23 6.16 1.47
C PRO A 103 -8.22 5.05 1.77
N THR A 104 -7.09 5.04 1.06
CA THR A 104 -6.04 4.03 1.22
C THR A 104 -4.71 4.72 1.57
N GLU A 105 -4.06 4.27 2.65
CA GLU A 105 -2.79 4.83 3.12
C GLU A 105 -1.81 3.72 3.54
N LEU A 106 -0.53 4.07 3.67
CA LEU A 106 0.46 3.17 4.26
C LEU A 106 0.21 3.09 5.78
N GLY A 107 0.08 1.88 6.31
CA GLY A 107 -0.01 1.67 7.74
C GLY A 107 1.32 1.96 8.42
N ASN A 108 1.32 2.69 9.54
CA ASN A 108 2.54 2.96 10.30
C ASN A 108 2.91 1.78 11.22
N PRO A 109 3.99 1.02 10.96
CA PRO A 109 4.33 -0.15 11.78
C PRO A 109 4.75 0.22 13.21
N TRP A 110 5.19 1.47 13.41
CA TRP A 110 5.74 1.96 14.68
C TRP A 110 4.68 2.55 15.61
N ILE A 111 3.43 2.69 15.16
CA ILE A 111 2.39 3.47 15.86
C ILE A 111 2.11 3.00 17.29
N ASN A 112 2.33 1.71 17.57
CA ASN A 112 2.12 1.11 18.89
C ASN A 112 3.43 0.78 19.62
N ILE A 113 4.58 1.22 19.09
CA ILE A 113 5.92 0.91 19.59
C ILE A 113 6.64 2.17 20.04
N LEU A 114 6.68 3.20 19.18
CA LEU A 114 7.38 4.45 19.45
C LEU A 114 6.37 5.52 19.90
N PRO A 115 6.56 6.14 21.09
CA PRO A 115 5.70 7.23 21.53
C PRO A 115 5.89 8.47 20.66
N GLU A 116 4.79 9.18 20.39
CA GLU A 116 4.83 10.49 19.74
C GLU A 116 5.14 11.62 20.75
N PRO A 117 5.88 12.67 20.34
CA PRO A 117 6.60 12.79 19.08
C PRO A 117 7.85 11.89 19.07
N GLN A 118 8.16 11.33 17.90
CA GLN A 118 9.30 10.45 17.65
C GLN A 118 10.63 11.13 18.01
N LYS A 119 11.03 11.07 19.29
CA LYS A 119 12.33 11.53 19.77
C LYS A 119 13.45 10.55 19.44
N GLU A 120 13.09 9.30 19.17
CA GLU A 120 14.02 8.23 18.82
C GLU A 120 14.11 8.07 17.31
N VAL A 121 15.35 8.02 16.81
CA VAL A 121 15.64 7.71 15.42
C VAL A 121 15.15 6.30 15.14
N ARG A 122 14.26 6.14 14.16
CA ARG A 122 13.87 4.81 13.67
C ARG A 122 15.12 4.13 13.13
N GLU A 123 15.45 2.96 13.65
CA GLU A 123 16.61 2.17 13.20
C GLU A 123 16.47 1.75 11.72
N LEU A 124 15.23 1.74 11.20
CA LEU A 124 14.92 1.40 9.81
C LEU A 124 14.16 2.55 9.12
N PRO A 125 14.44 2.80 7.83
CA PRO A 125 13.59 3.63 6.97
C PRO A 125 12.12 3.18 7.03
N PHE A 126 11.19 4.11 6.87
CA PHE A 126 9.76 3.82 6.98
C PHE A 126 9.31 2.74 5.98
N GLU A 127 9.74 2.87 4.73
CA GLU A 127 9.44 1.94 3.64
C GLU A 127 9.97 0.53 3.94
N GLU A 128 11.15 0.45 4.54
CA GLU A 128 11.75 -0.82 4.95
C GLU A 128 10.99 -1.44 6.13
N SER A 129 10.56 -0.62 7.09
CA SER A 129 9.81 -1.08 8.26
C SER A 129 8.47 -1.75 7.92
N LEU A 130 7.84 -1.40 6.79
CA LEU A 130 6.61 -2.04 6.32
C LEU A 130 6.78 -3.55 6.08
N LYS A 131 7.98 -4.01 5.71
CA LYS A 131 8.29 -5.45 5.54
C LYS A 131 8.24 -6.21 6.87
N TYR A 132 8.43 -5.51 7.97
CA TYR A 132 8.54 -6.08 9.31
C TYR A 132 7.26 -5.89 10.15
N THR A 133 6.17 -5.34 9.60
CA THR A 133 4.91 -5.12 10.33
C THR A 133 4.45 -6.34 11.13
N THR A 134 4.52 -7.54 10.54
CA THR A 134 4.16 -8.79 11.24
C THR A 134 5.11 -9.11 12.39
N ALA A 135 6.43 -9.03 12.19
CA ALA A 135 7.42 -9.31 13.22
C ALA A 135 7.33 -8.32 14.38
N LEU A 136 7.13 -7.03 14.08
CA LEU A 136 6.89 -5.98 15.06
C LEU A 136 5.62 -6.24 15.89
N GLY A 137 4.52 -6.66 15.24
CA GLY A 137 3.30 -7.06 15.93
C GLY A 137 3.47 -8.27 16.85
N LEU A 138 4.23 -9.28 16.42
CA LEU A 138 4.56 -10.44 17.25
C LEU A 138 5.42 -10.06 18.47
N ALA A 139 6.41 -9.18 18.28
CA ALA A 139 7.24 -8.69 19.38
C ALA A 139 6.40 -7.92 20.42
N LEU A 140 5.48 -7.06 19.96
CA LEU A 140 4.54 -6.35 20.84
C LEU A 140 3.71 -7.29 21.71
N ARG A 141 3.23 -8.41 21.15
CA ARG A 141 2.52 -9.44 21.93
C ARG A 141 3.42 -10.02 23.02
N GLY A 142 4.65 -10.39 22.68
CA GLY A 142 5.61 -10.96 23.65
C GLY A 142 5.98 -10.00 24.78
N ILE A 143 5.99 -8.69 24.54
CA ILE A 143 6.21 -7.67 25.58
C ILE A 143 4.99 -7.60 26.51
N LYS A 144 3.77 -7.55 25.97
CA LYS A 144 2.53 -7.50 26.76
C LYS A 144 2.36 -8.73 27.67
N GLU A 145 2.78 -9.91 27.23
CA GLU A 145 2.72 -11.13 28.03
C GLU A 145 3.74 -11.12 29.20
N LYS A 146 4.86 -10.38 29.09
CA LYS A 146 5.90 -10.31 30.13
C LYS A 146 5.74 -9.15 31.12
N LEU A 147 5.00 -8.11 30.74
CA LEU A 147 4.70 -6.96 31.59
C LEU A 147 3.18 -6.86 31.75
N PRO A 148 2.59 -7.53 32.76
CA PRO A 148 1.21 -7.26 33.10
C PRO A 148 1.12 -5.79 33.50
N LEU A 149 0.33 -5.03 32.74
CA LEU A 149 -0.03 -3.64 33.06
C LEU A 149 -0.69 -3.56 34.44
#